data_AF-A0AAV1TUW0-F1
#
_entry.id   AF-A0AAV1TUW0-F1
#
_cell.length_a   1.000
_cell.length_b   1.000
_cell.length_c   1.000
_cell.angle_alpha   90.00
_cell.angle_beta   90.00
_cell.angle_gamma   90.00
#
_symmetry.space_group_name_H-M   'P 1'
#
loop_
_entity.id
_entity.type
_entity.pdbx_description
1 polymer ?
#
loop_
_entity_poly.entity_id
_entity_poly.type
_entity_poly.pdbx_seq_one_letter_code
_entity_poly.pdbx_strand_id
1 'polypeptide(L)'
;MGVKAERGGNGLPLAKDAPHFMPLHFVTLLPYKFIQNVLNTQRSRLDKFWTPEQIEELEVNHQDLVKTYGGNVAVREVIDKHDTHTLLNDAWHCVPRSERLRSF
;
A
#
# COMPACT_ATOMS: atom_id res chain seq x y z
N MET A 1 -10.36 4.98 -10.86
CA MET A 1 -10.64 3.55 -11.07
C MET A 1 -9.62 2.80 -10.23
N GLY A 2 -10.04 1.93 -9.30
CA GLY A 2 -9.12 1.34 -8.33
C GLY A 2 -8.03 0.50 -8.98
N VAL A 3 -6.80 0.72 -8.54
CA VAL A 3 -5.60 -0.03 -8.89
C VAL A 3 -5.81 -1.51 -8.56
N LYS A 4 -5.81 -2.39 -9.57
CA LYS A 4 -5.94 -3.83 -9.37
C LYS A 4 -4.56 -4.45 -9.21
N ALA A 5 -4.27 -4.92 -8.00
CA ALA A 5 -3.09 -5.77 -7.72
C ALA A 5 -3.06 -6.99 -8.66
N GLU A 6 -1.86 -7.44 -9.03
CA GLU A 6 -1.63 -8.62 -9.86
C GLU A 6 -2.30 -9.85 -9.22
N ARG A 7 -3.35 -10.36 -9.88
CA ARG A 7 -4.08 -11.55 -9.47
C ARG A 7 -3.57 -12.73 -10.31
N GLY A 8 -3.23 -13.84 -9.66
CA GLY A 8 -2.91 -15.09 -10.33
C GLY A 8 -4.10 -15.59 -11.17
N GLY A 9 -3.86 -16.59 -12.02
CA GLY A 9 -4.86 -17.12 -12.98
C GLY A 9 -6.17 -17.65 -12.37
N ASN A 10 -6.27 -17.72 -11.04
CA ASN A 10 -7.45 -18.06 -10.27
C ASN A 10 -8.17 -16.84 -9.64
N GLY A 11 -7.77 -15.62 -9.96
CA GLY A 11 -8.35 -14.40 -9.39
C GLY A 11 -7.94 -14.11 -7.94
N LEU A 12 -7.04 -14.91 -7.36
CA LEU A 12 -6.43 -14.67 -6.05
C LEU A 12 -5.18 -13.79 -6.18
N PRO A 13 -4.83 -12.97 -5.17
CA PRO A 13 -3.55 -12.26 -5.17
C PRO A 13 -2.39 -13.26 -5.33
N LEU A 14 -1.43 -12.94 -6.19
CA LEU A 14 -0.25 -13.77 -6.41
C LEU A 14 0.65 -13.71 -5.15
N ALA A 15 0.33 -14.52 -4.14
CA ALA A 15 0.94 -14.49 -2.80
C ALA A 15 2.47 -14.71 -2.79
N LYS A 16 3.05 -15.15 -3.91
CA LYS A 16 4.48 -15.43 -4.05
C LYS A 16 5.30 -14.22 -4.52
N ASP A 17 4.65 -13.17 -5.01
CA ASP A 17 5.31 -12.01 -5.63
C ASP A 17 4.95 -10.68 -4.98
N ALA A 18 3.89 -10.64 -4.18
CA ALA A 18 3.59 -9.47 -3.36
C ALA A 18 4.60 -9.43 -2.20
N PRO A 19 5.49 -8.43 -2.13
CA PRO A 19 6.36 -8.28 -0.96
C PRO A 19 5.49 -8.18 0.29
N HIS A 20 5.69 -9.11 1.23
CA HIS A 20 5.08 -9.04 2.56
C HIS A 20 5.69 -7.86 3.30
N PHE A 21 5.06 -6.69 3.16
CA PHE A 21 5.39 -5.52 3.95
C PHE A 21 4.50 -5.49 5.19
N MET A 22 5.13 -5.43 6.36
CA MET A 22 4.43 -5.11 7.60
C MET A 22 3.73 -3.75 7.43
N PRO A 23 2.46 -3.59 7.83
CA PRO A 23 1.72 -2.32 7.68
C PRO A 23 2.50 -1.13 8.27
N LEU A 24 3.09 -1.34 9.44
CA LEU A 24 3.95 -0.37 10.11
C LEU A 24 5.18 0.03 9.27
N HIS A 25 5.85 -0.93 8.63
CA HIS A 25 6.97 -0.63 7.74
C HIS A 25 6.55 0.20 6.54
N PHE A 26 5.32 0.03 6.05
CA PHE A 26 4.84 0.74 4.88
C PHE A 26 4.53 2.22 5.18
N VAL A 27 3.92 2.50 6.34
CA VAL A 27 3.59 3.87 6.78
C VAL A 27 4.77 4.63 7.36
N THR A 28 5.81 3.93 7.83
CA THR A 28 7.06 4.53 8.29
C THR A 28 8.09 4.70 7.17
N LEU A 29 7.86 4.08 6.01
CA LEU A 29 8.71 4.25 4.84
C LEU A 29 8.56 5.68 4.30
N LEU A 30 9.68 6.40 4.21
CA LEU A 30 9.67 7.70 3.55
C LEU A 30 9.22 7.55 2.08
N PRO A 31 8.40 8.47 1.53
CA PRO A 31 7.95 8.40 0.15
C PRO A 31 9.08 8.21 -0.87
N TYR A 32 10.22 8.87 -0.66
CA TYR A 32 11.39 8.68 -1.55
C TYR A 32 11.95 7.25 -1.49
N LYS A 33 11.95 6.62 -0.31
CA LYS A 33 12.39 5.23 -0.13
C LYS A 33 11.39 4.24 -0.72
N PHE A 34 10.10 4.56 -0.67
CA PHE A 34 9.07 3.78 -1.34
C PHE A 34 9.30 3.76 -2.85
N ILE A 35 9.52 4.93 -3.45
CA ILE A 35 9.82 5.04 -4.89
C ILE A 35 11.10 4.26 -5.22
N GLN A 36 12.19 4.45 -4.47
CA GLN A 36 13.45 3.78 -4.76
C GLN A 36 13.42 2.26 -4.54
N ASN A 37 12.89 1.79 -3.42
CA ASN A 37 13.04 0.40 -3.01
C ASN A 37 11.89 -0.49 -3.50
N VAL A 38 10.71 0.10 -3.75
CA VAL A 38 9.51 -0.64 -4.16
C VAL A 38 9.21 -0.38 -5.63
N LEU A 39 8.94 0.87 -6.01
CA LEU A 39 8.49 1.17 -7.36
C LEU A 39 9.59 1.01 -8.40
N ASN A 40 10.79 1.53 -8.15
CA ASN A 40 11.91 1.44 -9.08
C ASN A 40 12.43 0.00 -9.22
N THR A 41 12.48 -0.75 -8.11
CA THR A 41 12.85 -2.18 -8.12
C THR A 41 11.88 -3.01 -8.96
N GLN A 42 10.60 -2.67 -8.93
CA GLN A 42 9.54 -3.39 -9.65
C GLN A 42 9.12 -2.69 -10.96
N ARG A 43 9.80 -1.60 -11.36
CA ARG A 43 9.36 -0.70 -12.45
C ARG A 43 9.14 -1.46 -13.76
N SER A 44 10.09 -2.31 -14.11
CA SER A 44 10.04 -3.14 -15.32
C SER A 44 8.92 -4.18 -15.33
N ARG A 45 8.39 -4.57 -14.15
CA ARG A 45 7.18 -5.40 -14.03
C ARG A 45 5.92 -4.54 -14.04
N LEU A 46 5.92 -3.44 -13.29
CA LEU A 46 4.79 -2.50 -13.23
C LEU A 46 4.46 -1.96 -14.63
N ASP A 47 5.45 -1.53 -15.40
CA ASP A 47 5.25 -1.00 -16.76
C ASP A 47 4.63 -2.03 -17.73
N LYS A 48 4.63 -3.34 -17.41
CA LYS A 48 3.97 -4.36 -18.23
C LYS A 48 2.47 -4.48 -17.98
N PHE A 49 2.01 -4.07 -16.80
CA PHE A 49 0.65 -4.33 -16.34
C PHE A 49 -0.10 -3.05 -15.95
N TRP A 50 0.63 -1.98 -15.65
CA TRP A 50 0.13 -0.73 -15.10
C TRP A 50 0.48 0.41 -16.03
N THR A 51 -0.44 1.37 -16.14
CA THR A 51 -0.16 2.61 -16.87
C THR A 51 0.66 3.56 -16.01
N PRO A 52 1.39 4.53 -16.60
CA PRO A 52 2.13 5.54 -15.85
C PRO A 52 1.25 6.26 -14.81
N GLU A 53 0.00 6.56 -15.17
CA GLU A 53 -0.97 7.22 -14.27
C GLU A 53 -1.32 6.36 -13.05
N GLN A 54 -1.36 5.03 -13.20
CA GLN A 54 -1.60 4.11 -12.08
C GLN A 54 -0.40 4.01 -11.14
N ILE A 55 0.82 4.14 -11.68
CA ILE A 55 2.04 4.19 -10.88
C ILE A 55 2.12 5.52 -10.10
N GLU A 56 1.79 6.63 -10.75
CA GLU A 56 1.69 7.95 -10.09
C GLU A 56 0.59 7.97 -9.02
N GLU A 57 -0.59 7.38 -9.30
CA GLU A 57 -1.66 7.26 -8.31
C GLU A 57 -1.20 6.46 -7.08
N LEU A 58 -0.39 5.42 -7.26
CA LEU A 58 0.17 4.65 -6.16
C LEU A 58 1.16 5.46 -5.31
N GLU A 59 1.97 6.32 -5.93
CA GLU A 59 2.86 7.24 -5.21
C GLU A 59 2.06 8.26 -4.38
N VAL A 60 1.02 8.85 -4.96
CA VAL A 60 0.14 9.80 -4.28
C VAL A 60 -0.57 9.12 -3.10
N ASN A 61 -1.11 7.93 -3.32
CA ASN A 61 -1.74 7.14 -2.26
C ASN A 61 -0.76 6.85 -1.13
N HIS A 62 0.49 6.44 -1.43
CA HIS A 62 1.50 6.23 -0.38
C HIS A 62 1.78 7.50 0.43
N GLN A 63 1.93 8.65 -0.24
CA GLN A 63 2.15 9.93 0.45
C GLN A 63 0.98 10.30 1.36
N ASP A 64 -0.26 10.13 0.90
CA ASP A 64 -1.44 10.44 1.69
C ASP A 64 -1.58 9.47 2.87
N LEU A 65 -1.27 8.19 2.69
CA LEU A 65 -1.24 7.22 3.79
C LEU A 65 -0.24 7.62 4.88
N VAL A 66 0.97 8.02 4.51
CA VAL A 66 2.00 8.49 5.45
C VAL A 66 1.52 9.75 6.19
N LYS A 67 0.89 10.70 5.49
CA LYS A 67 0.32 11.91 6.12
C LYS A 67 -0.81 11.57 7.08
N THR A 68 -1.75 10.72 6.67
CA THR A 68 -2.89 10.30 7.51
C THR A 68 -2.40 9.54 8.74
N TYR A 69 -1.44 8.63 8.60
CA TYR A 69 -0.79 7.99 9.75
C TYR A 69 -0.10 9.00 10.67
N GLY A 70 0.55 10.02 10.10
CA GLY A 70 1.20 11.13 10.82
C GLY A 70 0.23 11.99 11.63
N GLY A 71 -0.97 12.26 11.09
CA GLY A 71 -1.95 13.20 11.64
C GLY A 71 -3.09 12.58 12.43
N ASN A 72 -3.26 11.24 12.42
CA ASN A 72 -4.43 10.59 12.98
C ASN A 72 -4.08 9.46 13.97
N VAL A 73 -4.38 9.69 15.24
CA VAL A 73 -4.11 8.74 16.33
C VAL A 73 -4.89 7.44 16.16
N ALA A 74 -6.15 7.50 15.71
CA ALA A 74 -6.98 6.31 15.52
C ALA A 74 -6.44 5.41 14.40
N VAL A 75 -5.94 6.01 13.31
CA VAL A 75 -5.29 5.29 12.21
C VAL A 75 -3.99 4.65 12.70
N ARG A 76 -3.20 5.40 13.49
CA ARG A 76 -1.95 4.91 14.06
C ARG A 76 -2.16 3.72 14.98
N GLU A 77 -3.10 3.80 15.92
CA GLU A 77 -3.42 2.68 16.83
C GLU A 77 -3.88 1.42 16.12
N VAL A 78 -4.61 1.55 15.01
CA VAL A 78 -5.01 0.39 14.21
C VAL A 78 -3.79 -0.20 13.52
N ILE A 79 -3.03 0.61 12.79
CA ILE A 79 -1.88 0.12 12.00
C ILE A 79 -0.79 -0.46 12.90
N ASP A 80 -0.53 0.13 14.06
CA ASP A 80 0.49 -0.32 15.02
C ASP A 80 0.15 -1.66 15.69
N LYS A 81 -1.13 -2.06 15.71
CA LYS A 81 -1.58 -3.34 16.28
C LYS A 81 -1.33 -4.54 15.37
N HIS A 82 -0.97 -4.32 14.11
CA HIS A 82 -0.82 -5.38 13.12
C HIS A 82 0.64 -5.80 12.94
N ASP A 83 0.85 -7.11 12.77
CA ASP A 83 2.17 -7.73 12.63
C ASP A 83 2.55 -8.01 11.18
N THR A 84 3.68 -8.69 10.96
CA THR A 84 4.18 -9.09 9.64
C THR A 84 3.30 -10.11 8.91
N HIS A 85 2.30 -10.69 9.57
CA HIS A 85 1.35 -11.63 8.98
C HIS A 85 0.09 -10.93 8.44
N THR A 86 -0.09 -9.66 8.76
CA THR A 86 -1.23 -8.86 8.29
C THR A 86 -0.84 -8.08 7.05
N LEU A 87 -1.56 -8.23 5.94
CA LEU A 87 -1.34 -7.39 4.77
C LEU A 87 -1.76 -5.95 5.07
N LEU A 88 -1.11 -4.97 4.45
CA LEU A 88 -1.48 -3.56 4.59
C LEU A 88 -2.97 -3.31 4.31
N ASN A 89 -3.53 -3.98 3.30
CA ASN A 89 -4.93 -3.81 2.94
C ASN A 89 -5.87 -4.34 4.04
N ASP A 90 -5.49 -5.42 4.72
CA ASP A 90 -6.25 -5.99 5.83
C ASP A 90 -6.20 -5.07 7.06
N ALA A 91 -5.01 -4.56 7.39
CA ALA A 91 -4.84 -3.56 8.45
C ALA A 91 -5.61 -2.26 8.16
N TRP A 92 -5.55 -1.80 6.90
CA TRP A 92 -6.32 -0.66 6.44
C TRP A 92 -7.83 -0.95 6.56
N HIS A 93 -8.27 -2.17 6.24
CA HIS A 93 -9.64 -2.65 6.43
C HIS A 93 -10.11 -2.74 7.90
N CYS A 94 -9.22 -2.50 8.88
CA CYS A 94 -9.59 -2.31 10.29
C CYS A 94 -9.72 -0.82 10.69
N VAL A 95 -9.23 0.12 9.88
CA VAL A 95 -9.34 1.58 10.16
C VAL A 95 -10.80 2.03 10.03
N PRO A 96 -11.37 2.84 10.95
CA PRO A 96 -12.74 3.32 10.82
C PRO A 96 -12.98 4.05 9.48
N ARG A 97 -14.12 3.80 8.84
CA ARG A 97 -14.42 4.34 7.50
C ARG A 97 -14.43 5.88 7.45
N SER A 98 -14.71 6.54 8.56
CA SER A 98 -14.63 8.01 8.69
C SER A 98 -13.20 8.55 8.58
N GLU A 99 -12.20 7.72 8.95
CA GLU A 99 -10.79 8.08 8.99
C GLU A 99 -10.00 7.54 7.79
N ARG A 100 -10.63 6.70 6.97
CA ARG A 100 -10.02 6.17 5.74
C ARG A 100 -10.03 7.20 4.63
N LEU A 101 -8.89 7.30 3.96
CA LEU A 101 -8.79 7.88 2.62
C LEU A 101 -9.76 7.18 1.67
N ARG A 102 -10.39 7.94 0.77
CA ARG A 102 -11.37 7.41 -0.20
C ARG A 102 -10.79 6.43 -1.23
N SER A 103 -9.46 6.35 -1.31
CA SER A 103 -8.73 5.65 -2.36
C SER A 103 -7.58 4.83 -1.77
N PHE A 104 -7.91 3.68 -1.18
CA PHE A 104 -6.97 2.59 -0.89
C PHE A 104 -7.71 1.26 -1.05
#